data_AF-A0A7S2F066-F1
#
_entry.id   AF-A0A7S2F066-F1
#
_cell.length_a   1.000
_cell.length_b   1.000
_cell.length_c   1.000
_cell.angle_alpha   90.00
_cell.angle_beta   90.00
_cell.angle_gamma   90.00
#
_symmetry.space_group_name_H-M   'P 1'
#
loop_
_entity.id
_entity.type
_entity.pdbx_description
1 polymer ?
#
loop_
_entity_poly.entity_id
_entity_poly.type
_entity_poly.pdbx_seq_one_letter_code
_entity_poly.pdbx_strand_id
1 'polypeptide(L)'
;KGVEGPVVPRLVSDGDTTTPIDVNGMKGRAVDFRMDTGKYVVCTFDFVHVDIPEENLEVFEPPLPADGGFDISWPYYQAALLEFCSNVNNILIAKNWAMVQVFKSADAREEALSKAKRKDFEVPKPEFMADFLGRKGKGKVS
;
A
#
# COMPACT_ATOMS: atom_id res chain seq x y z
N LYS A 1 21.67 -10.84 -1.92
CA LYS A 1 21.55 -12.23 -2.46
C LYS A 1 20.16 -12.74 -2.09
N GLY A 2 19.45 -13.51 -2.92
CA GLY A 2 18.12 -14.03 -2.53
C GLY A 2 18.16 -14.91 -1.28
N VAL A 3 17.00 -15.18 -0.67
CA VAL A 3 16.90 -16.16 0.43
C VAL A 3 16.99 -17.58 -0.12
N GLU A 4 17.59 -18.49 0.66
CA GLU A 4 17.66 -19.91 0.33
C GLU A 4 16.35 -20.62 0.72
N GLY A 5 15.53 -20.92 -0.29
CA GLY A 5 14.27 -21.64 -0.11
C GLY A 5 13.09 -20.77 0.34
N PRO A 6 11.91 -21.39 0.51
CA PRO A 6 10.69 -20.67 0.85
C PRO A 6 10.69 -20.19 2.31
N VAL A 7 10.10 -19.03 2.54
CA VAL A 7 9.98 -18.38 3.85
C VAL A 7 8.56 -18.55 4.37
N VAL A 8 8.42 -18.84 5.67
CA VAL A 8 7.12 -18.94 6.34
C VAL A 8 6.59 -17.53 6.61
N PRO A 9 5.42 -17.13 6.04
CA PRO A 9 4.81 -15.86 6.35
C PRO A 9 4.46 -15.71 7.82
N ARG A 10 4.59 -14.49 8.35
CA ARG A 10 4.08 -14.13 9.67
C ARG A 10 2.57 -14.04 9.62
N LEU A 11 1.94 -14.55 10.66
CA LEU A 11 0.53 -14.36 10.93
C LEU A 11 0.30 -12.95 11.47
N VAL A 12 -0.64 -12.23 10.87
CA VAL A 12 -1.11 -10.92 11.33
C VAL A 12 -2.34 -11.09 12.24
N SER A 13 -2.93 -12.29 12.28
CA SER A 13 -4.01 -12.71 13.19
C SER A 13 -3.87 -14.19 13.55
N ASP A 14 -4.26 -14.58 14.76
CA ASP A 14 -4.20 -15.96 15.25
C ASP A 14 -5.09 -16.89 14.42
N GLY A 15 -4.54 -18.00 13.90
CA GLY A 15 -5.36 -19.13 13.46
C GLY A 15 -4.88 -19.95 12.26
N ASP A 16 -4.04 -19.40 11.38
CA ASP A 16 -3.68 -20.11 10.14
C ASP A 16 -2.28 -20.70 10.15
N THR A 17 -2.13 -21.91 9.61
CA THR A 17 -0.82 -22.41 9.20
C THR A 17 -0.48 -21.75 7.88
N THR A 18 0.57 -20.92 7.85
CA THR A 18 0.98 -20.24 6.61
C THR A 18 1.81 -21.19 5.77
N THR A 19 1.41 -21.36 4.51
CA THR A 19 2.21 -22.13 3.55
C THR A 19 3.49 -21.35 3.27
N PRO A 20 4.68 -21.98 3.34
CA PRO A 20 5.93 -21.32 2.95
C PRO A 20 5.83 -20.78 1.52
N ILE A 21 6.30 -19.56 1.30
CA ILE A 21 6.26 -18.90 -0.02
C ILE A 21 7.67 -18.57 -0.50
N ASP A 22 7.87 -18.57 -1.81
CA ASP A 22 9.07 -17.98 -2.40
C ASP A 22 8.93 -16.46 -2.40
N VAL A 23 9.86 -15.78 -1.74
CA VAL A 23 9.87 -14.32 -1.61
C VAL A 23 10.87 -13.64 -2.53
N ASN A 24 11.67 -14.41 -3.28
CA ASN A 24 12.66 -13.85 -4.17
C ASN A 24 11.99 -13.07 -5.31
N GLY A 25 12.42 -11.82 -5.50
CA GLY A 25 11.83 -10.91 -6.48
C GLY A 25 10.55 -10.21 -6.04
N MET A 26 9.98 -10.57 -4.86
CA MET A 26 8.89 -9.80 -4.27
C MET A 26 9.38 -8.43 -3.80
N LYS A 27 8.47 -7.45 -3.80
CA LYS A 27 8.74 -6.07 -3.39
C LYS A 27 7.86 -5.68 -2.21
N GLY A 28 8.37 -4.82 -1.35
CA GLY A 28 7.68 -4.44 -0.12
C GLY A 28 8.37 -3.30 0.60
N ARG A 29 7.91 -3.07 1.83
CA ARG A 29 8.47 -2.10 2.76
C ARG A 29 8.99 -2.83 4.00
N ALA A 30 10.21 -2.52 4.42
CA ALA A 30 10.69 -2.86 5.75
C ALA A 30 9.88 -2.04 6.78
N VAL A 31 9.07 -2.71 7.59
CA VAL A 31 8.17 -2.06 8.55
C VAL A 31 8.72 -2.11 9.97
N ASP A 32 9.57 -3.08 10.30
CA ASP A 32 10.16 -3.22 11.62
C ASP A 32 11.51 -3.99 11.54
N PHE A 33 12.30 -3.95 12.61
CA PHE A 33 13.53 -4.73 12.75
C PHE A 33 13.54 -5.53 14.05
N ARG A 34 13.69 -6.84 13.91
CA ARG A 34 13.71 -7.79 15.02
C ARG A 34 15.10 -7.97 15.56
N MET A 35 15.37 -7.31 16.69
CA MET A 35 16.64 -7.39 17.39
C MET A 35 17.01 -8.82 17.83
N ASP A 36 16.02 -9.66 18.12
CA ASP A 36 16.22 -11.04 18.59
C ASP A 36 16.69 -12.00 17.49
N THR A 37 16.31 -11.73 16.24
CA THR A 37 16.64 -12.58 15.08
C THR A 37 17.58 -11.90 14.09
N GLY A 38 17.84 -10.60 14.24
CA GLY A 38 18.63 -9.80 13.31
C GLY A 38 17.98 -9.65 11.94
N LYS A 39 16.64 -9.67 11.86
CA LYS A 39 15.89 -9.66 10.60
C LYS A 39 14.96 -8.47 10.48
N TYR A 40 14.80 -7.96 9.28
CA TYR A 40 13.73 -7.02 8.97
C TYR A 40 12.40 -7.73 8.81
N VAL A 41 11.34 -7.14 9.37
CA VAL A 41 9.96 -7.48 9.04
C VAL A 41 9.61 -6.71 7.78
N VAL A 42 9.35 -7.42 6.68
CA VAL A 42 8.97 -6.83 5.40
C VAL A 42 7.50 -7.10 5.14
N CYS A 43 6.74 -6.03 4.89
CA CYS A 43 5.38 -6.10 4.35
C CYS A 43 5.46 -5.99 2.83
N THR A 44 5.20 -7.09 2.12
CA THR A 44 5.16 -7.11 0.64
C THR A 44 3.94 -6.36 0.11
N PHE A 45 3.98 -5.92 -1.16
CA PHE A 45 2.83 -5.24 -1.79
C PHE A 45 1.58 -6.13 -1.90
N ASP A 46 1.74 -7.44 -1.78
CA ASP A 46 0.67 -8.44 -1.67
C ASP A 46 0.13 -8.59 -0.24
N PHE A 47 0.55 -7.72 0.68
CA PHE A 47 0.16 -7.70 2.10
C PHE A 47 0.62 -8.92 2.90
N VAL A 48 1.70 -9.57 2.47
CA VAL A 48 2.35 -10.66 3.21
C VAL A 48 3.50 -10.13 4.07
N HIS A 49 3.57 -10.55 5.32
CA HIS A 49 4.65 -10.18 6.24
C HIS A 49 5.67 -11.32 6.35
N VAL A 50 6.95 -11.01 6.18
CA VAL A 50 8.04 -12.00 6.24
C VAL A 50 9.25 -11.44 6.99
N ASP A 51 9.99 -12.31 7.67
CA ASP A 51 11.23 -11.96 8.38
C ASP A 51 12.43 -12.29 7.49
N ILE A 52 13.14 -11.26 7.00
CA ILE A 52 14.23 -11.40 6.03
C ILE A 52 15.53 -10.78 6.57
N PRO A 53 16.68 -11.48 6.51
CA PRO A 53 17.99 -10.90 6.86
C PRO A 53 18.33 -9.72 5.96
N GLU A 54 19.07 -8.75 6.49
CA GLU A 54 19.46 -7.54 5.75
C GLU A 54 20.29 -7.87 4.49
N GLU A 55 21.20 -8.86 4.56
CA GLU A 55 22.00 -9.28 3.41
C GLU A 55 21.19 -9.88 2.25
N ASN A 56 19.92 -10.21 2.53
CA ASN A 56 18.97 -10.73 1.56
C ASN A 56 18.02 -9.68 1.00
N LEU A 57 18.15 -8.42 1.42
CA LEU A 57 17.36 -7.30 0.93
C LEU A 57 18.17 -6.42 -0.03
N GLU A 58 17.44 -5.77 -0.91
CA GLU A 58 17.97 -4.76 -1.83
C GLU A 58 17.03 -3.56 -1.83
N VAL A 59 17.59 -2.35 -1.91
CA VAL A 59 16.79 -1.14 -2.01
C VAL A 59 16.02 -1.17 -3.33
N PHE A 60 14.70 -1.09 -3.24
CA PHE A 60 13.84 -0.99 -4.41
C PHE A 60 13.53 0.48 -4.70
N GLU A 61 14.06 0.98 -5.82
CA GLU A 61 13.65 2.26 -6.38
C GLU A 61 12.50 2.04 -7.36
N PRO A 62 11.28 2.53 -7.06
CA PRO A 62 10.17 2.38 -8.00
C PRO A 62 10.45 3.18 -9.28
N PRO A 63 10.10 2.64 -10.46
CA PRO A 63 10.08 3.42 -11.68
C PRO A 63 9.19 4.66 -11.54
N LEU A 64 9.30 5.58 -12.48
CA LEU A 64 8.34 6.68 -12.55
C LEU A 64 6.92 6.13 -12.77
N PRO A 65 5.88 6.81 -12.26
CA PRO A 65 4.50 6.41 -12.51
C PRO A 65 4.14 6.24 -14.00
N ALA A 66 4.74 7.04 -14.88
CA ALA A 66 4.53 6.95 -16.33
C ALA A 66 5.05 5.62 -16.92
N ASP A 67 6.04 4.99 -16.25
CA ASP A 67 6.65 3.73 -16.64
C ASP A 67 6.10 2.54 -15.84
N GLY A 68 4.95 2.72 -15.18
CA GLY A 68 4.28 1.68 -14.38
C GLY A 68 4.71 1.60 -12.91
N GLY A 69 5.42 2.62 -12.40
CA GLY A 69 5.72 2.74 -10.98
C GLY A 69 4.67 3.54 -10.19
N PHE A 70 5.09 4.17 -9.11
CA PHE A 70 4.22 4.94 -8.21
C PHE A 70 4.96 6.14 -7.61
N ASP A 71 4.22 7.18 -7.22
CA ASP A 71 4.80 8.39 -6.61
C ASP A 71 5.08 8.17 -5.12
N ILE A 72 4.18 7.47 -4.45
CA ILE A 72 4.24 7.23 -3.00
C ILE A 72 3.52 5.92 -2.66
N SER A 73 3.93 5.26 -1.58
CA SER A 73 3.20 4.09 -1.06
C SER A 73 2.41 4.44 0.19
N TRP A 74 1.21 3.87 0.30
CA TRP A 74 0.31 4.02 1.45
C TRP A 74 1.05 3.79 2.78
N PRO A 75 0.80 4.60 3.82
CA PRO A 75 1.50 4.46 5.09
C PRO A 75 1.12 3.13 5.75
N TYR A 76 2.12 2.44 6.30
CA TYR A 76 1.86 1.22 7.07
C TYR A 76 1.34 1.55 8.47
N TYR A 77 1.97 2.53 9.14
CA TYR A 77 1.58 3.01 10.46
C TYR A 77 0.65 4.22 10.37
N GLN A 78 -0.36 4.24 11.24
CA GLN A 78 -1.29 5.37 11.33
C GLN A 78 -0.58 6.69 11.67
N ALA A 79 0.49 6.65 12.48
CA ALA A 79 1.29 7.81 12.82
C ALA A 79 1.94 8.49 11.59
N ALA A 80 2.24 7.72 10.54
CA ALA A 80 2.82 8.22 9.30
C ALA A 80 1.77 8.84 8.35
N LEU A 81 0.47 8.80 8.70
CA LEU A 81 -0.60 9.28 7.83
C LEU A 81 -0.50 10.79 7.57
N LEU A 82 -0.13 11.59 8.58
CA LEU A 82 -0.03 13.03 8.41
C LEU A 82 1.07 13.41 7.41
N GLU A 83 2.24 12.78 7.53
CA GLU A 83 3.35 12.96 6.61
C GLU A 83 2.99 12.50 5.19
N PHE A 84 2.36 11.33 5.07
CA PHE A 84 1.83 10.82 3.81
C PHE A 84 0.90 11.83 3.14
N CYS A 85 -0.08 12.39 3.86
CA CYS A 85 -1.01 13.39 3.34
C CYS A 85 -0.29 14.66 2.86
N SER A 86 0.72 15.12 3.60
CA SER A 86 1.56 16.25 3.20
C SER A 86 2.29 15.98 1.88
N ASN A 87 2.90 14.80 1.76
CA ASN A 87 3.62 14.40 0.55
C ASN A 87 2.68 14.25 -0.66
N VAL A 88 1.50 13.64 -0.47
CA VAL A 88 0.47 13.56 -1.52
C VAL A 88 0.05 14.96 -1.97
N ASN A 89 -0.16 15.89 -1.04
CA ASN A 89 -0.52 17.26 -1.40
C ASN A 89 0.57 17.95 -2.25
N ASN A 90 1.85 17.77 -1.90
CA ASN A 90 2.96 18.30 -2.69
C ASN A 90 2.99 17.70 -4.11
N ILE A 91 2.76 16.38 -4.24
CA ILE A 91 2.67 15.69 -5.53
C ILE A 91 1.50 16.23 -6.35
N LEU A 92 0.33 16.41 -5.73
CA LEU A 92 -0.86 16.94 -6.40
C LEU A 92 -0.66 18.39 -6.85
N ILE A 93 0.00 19.24 -6.06
CA ILE A 93 0.33 20.61 -6.46
C ILE A 93 1.25 20.61 -7.69
N ALA A 94 2.23 19.71 -7.74
CA ALA A 94 3.21 19.66 -8.82
C ALA A 94 2.66 19.03 -10.11
N LYS A 95 1.86 17.96 -10.00
CA LYS A 95 1.46 17.10 -11.13
C LYS A 95 -0.03 17.12 -11.44
N ASN A 96 -0.88 17.62 -10.53
CA ASN A 96 -2.35 17.52 -10.52
C ASN A 96 -2.91 16.09 -10.43
N TRP A 97 -2.06 15.09 -10.17
CA TRP A 97 -2.43 13.70 -9.93
C TRP A 97 -1.33 12.99 -9.12
N ALA A 98 -1.65 11.85 -8.49
CA ALA A 98 -0.70 11.04 -7.75
C ALA A 98 -1.03 9.55 -7.91
N MET A 99 -0.01 8.72 -8.19
CA MET A 99 -0.15 7.26 -8.17
C MET A 99 0.29 6.71 -6.82
N VAL A 100 -0.61 6.01 -6.13
CA VAL A 100 -0.37 5.48 -4.78
C VAL A 100 -0.27 3.96 -4.80
N GLN A 101 0.85 3.41 -4.35
CA GLN A 101 1.00 1.97 -4.13
C GLN A 101 0.34 1.56 -2.81
N VAL A 102 -0.63 0.66 -2.87
CA VAL A 102 -1.30 0.08 -1.69
C VAL A 102 -0.74 -1.31 -1.36
N PHE A 103 -0.88 -1.73 -0.11
CA PHE A 103 -0.52 -3.07 0.36
C PHE A 103 -1.81 -3.85 0.57
N LYS A 104 -2.19 -4.68 -0.40
CA LYS A 104 -3.44 -5.45 -0.39
C LYS A 104 -3.22 -6.82 -1.01
N SER A 105 -3.93 -7.81 -0.49
CA SER A 105 -3.94 -9.16 -1.07
C SER A 105 -4.43 -9.13 -2.52
N ALA A 106 -4.03 -10.15 -3.29
CA ALA A 106 -4.47 -10.30 -4.68
C ALA A 106 -6.00 -10.26 -4.80
N ASP A 107 -6.71 -10.98 -3.92
CA ASP A 107 -8.17 -11.04 -3.89
C ASP A 107 -8.79 -9.65 -3.66
N ALA A 108 -8.27 -8.88 -2.70
CA ALA A 108 -8.75 -7.54 -2.42
C ALA A 108 -8.52 -6.58 -3.60
N ARG A 109 -7.40 -6.75 -4.33
CA ARG A 109 -7.14 -5.98 -5.56
C ARG A 109 -8.10 -6.37 -6.68
N GLU A 110 -8.36 -7.66 -6.87
CA GLU A 110 -9.32 -8.13 -7.88
C GLU A 110 -10.74 -7.67 -7.59
N GLU A 111 -11.16 -7.72 -6.32
CA GLU A 111 -12.46 -7.20 -5.89
C GLU A 111 -12.57 -5.69 -6.12
N ALA A 112 -11.51 -4.94 -5.78
CA ALA A 112 -11.45 -3.50 -6.03
C ALA A 112 -11.52 -3.18 -7.53
N LEU A 113 -10.82 -3.94 -8.38
CA LEU A 113 -10.90 -3.79 -9.84
C LEU A 113 -12.29 -4.12 -10.37
N SER A 114 -12.92 -5.18 -9.86
CA SER A 114 -14.29 -5.55 -10.21
C SER A 114 -15.27 -4.43 -9.84
N LYS A 115 -15.12 -3.85 -8.64
CA LYS A 115 -15.88 -2.67 -8.19
C LYS A 115 -15.64 -1.44 -9.07
N ALA A 116 -14.39 -1.13 -9.40
CA ALA A 116 -14.03 0.04 -10.21
C ALA A 116 -14.50 -0.06 -11.68
N LYS A 117 -14.61 -1.28 -12.22
CA LYS A 117 -15.13 -1.51 -13.59
C LYS A 117 -16.64 -1.34 -13.71
N ARG A 118 -17.36 -1.29 -12.58
CA ARG A 118 -18.80 -1.03 -12.62
C ARG A 118 -19.03 0.40 -13.12
N LYS A 119 -19.95 0.54 -14.07
CA LYS A 119 -20.27 1.83 -14.72
C LYS A 119 -21.16 2.73 -13.85
N ASP A 120 -21.47 2.31 -12.63
CA ASP A 120 -22.29 3.01 -11.65
C ASP A 120 -21.45 3.95 -10.75
N PHE A 121 -20.14 4.10 -11.02
CA PHE A 121 -19.34 5.13 -10.38
C PHE A 121 -19.68 6.51 -10.99
N GLU A 122 -20.77 7.10 -10.53
CA GLU A 122 -21.10 8.49 -10.83
C GLU A 122 -20.19 9.41 -10.03
N VAL A 123 -19.47 10.28 -10.72
CA VAL A 123 -18.78 11.41 -10.08
C VAL A 123 -19.85 12.24 -9.36
N PRO A 124 -19.66 12.63 -8.09
CA PRO A 124 -20.61 13.49 -7.40
C PRO A 124 -20.96 14.68 -8.28
N LYS A 125 -22.26 14.93 -8.48
CA LYS A 125 -22.68 16.07 -9.30
C LYS A 125 -22.05 17.36 -8.76
N PRO A 126 -21.80 18.37 -9.61
CA PRO A 126 -21.16 19.62 -9.18
C PRO A 126 -21.79 20.24 -7.93
N GLU A 127 -23.12 20.11 -7.76
CA GLU A 127 -23.84 20.56 -6.57
C GLU A 127 -23.45 19.84 -5.27
N PHE A 128 -23.00 18.59 -5.31
CA PHE A 128 -22.56 17.81 -4.13
C PHE A 128 -21.05 17.88 -3.89
N MET A 129 -20.30 18.43 -4.85
CA MET A 129 -18.84 18.45 -4.78
C MET A 129 -18.33 19.37 -3.65
N ALA A 130 -19.04 20.45 -3.34
CA ALA A 130 -18.70 21.34 -2.22
C ALA A 130 -18.88 20.68 -0.84
N ASP A 131 -19.97 19.92 -0.68
CA ASP A 131 -20.26 19.12 0.51
C ASP A 131 -19.23 17.98 0.65
N PHE A 132 -18.92 17.27 -0.45
CA PHE A 132 -17.96 16.17 -0.47
C PHE A 132 -16.51 16.62 -0.20
N LEU A 133 -16.12 17.81 -0.69
CA LEU A 133 -14.79 18.38 -0.47
C LEU A 133 -14.67 19.15 0.86
N GLY A 134 -15.68 19.07 1.73
CA GLY A 134 -15.67 19.68 3.07
C GLY A 134 -15.64 21.21 3.08
N ARG A 135 -15.84 21.87 1.93
CA ARG A 135 -15.86 23.32 1.84
C ARG A 135 -17.28 23.83 2.03
N LYS A 136 -17.61 24.15 3.30
CA LYS A 136 -18.88 24.78 3.70
C LYS A 136 -20.12 23.95 3.32
N GLY A 137 -20.13 22.67 3.68
CA GLY A 137 -21.24 21.82 3.34
C GLY A 137 -22.56 22.28 3.97
N LYS A 138 -23.60 22.51 3.16
CA LYS A 138 -24.94 22.91 3.62
C LYS A 138 -25.96 21.76 3.52
N GLY A 139 -25.54 20.59 3.04
CA GLY A 139 -26.38 19.41 2.95
C GLY A 139 -26.97 19.02 4.31
N LYS A 140 -28.28 19.26 4.48
CA LYS A 140 -29.06 18.60 5.53
C LYS A 140 -29.20 17.14 5.12
N VAL A 141 -28.73 16.23 5.97
CA VAL A 141 -29.09 14.81 5.91
C VAL A 141 -30.50 14.70 6.50
N SER A 142 -31.46 14.26 5.69
CA SER A 142 -32.82 13.88 6.12
C SER A 142 -32.89 12.39 6.34
#